data_AF-A0A7W1QWG7-F1
#
_entry.id   AF-A0A7W1QWG7-F1
#
_cell.length_a   1.000
_cell.length_b   1.000
_cell.length_c   1.000
_cell.angle_alpha   90.00
_cell.angle_beta   90.00
_cell.angle_gamma   90.00
#
_symmetry.space_group_name_H-M   'P 1'
#
loop_
_entity.id
_entity.type
_entity.pdbx_description
1 polymer ?
#
loop_
_entity_poly.entity_id
_entity_poly.type
_entity_poly.pdbx_seq_one_letter_code
_entity_poly.pdbx_strand_id
1 'polypeptide(L)'
;MKSKEQTAVLLFFIDGLGIGIGGEHNPLARIENIEPLAHFKYERSKIIFDGVLIPTDARLGIEGRPQSASGQTTILTGVNAPQHLGVHKQGFPNQALRDLIADYSI
;
A
#
# COMPACT_ATOMS: atom_id res chain seq x y z
N MET A 1 -12.95 -23.82 -22.72
CA MET A 1 -12.93 -22.46 -22.16
C MET A 1 -13.20 -22.60 -20.67
N LYS A 2 -12.19 -22.49 -19.79
CA LYS A 2 -12.44 -22.56 -18.34
C LYS A 2 -13.28 -21.33 -17.97
N SER A 3 -14.43 -21.53 -17.35
CA SER A 3 -15.20 -20.44 -16.74
C SER A 3 -14.26 -19.67 -15.82
N LYS A 4 -14.14 -18.34 -16.01
CA LYS A 4 -13.50 -17.49 -14.99
C LYS A 4 -14.25 -17.74 -13.69
N GLU A 5 -13.58 -18.31 -12.69
CA GLU A 5 -14.14 -18.33 -11.35
C GLU A 5 -14.39 -16.88 -10.94
N GLN A 6 -15.59 -16.61 -10.41
CA GLN A 6 -15.89 -15.31 -9.85
C GLN A 6 -15.10 -15.17 -8.53
N THR A 7 -13.97 -14.48 -8.59
CA THR A 7 -13.20 -14.12 -7.41
C THR A 7 -13.67 -12.76 -6.90
N ALA A 8 -14.16 -12.72 -5.67
CA ALA A 8 -14.39 -11.47 -4.95
C ALA A 8 -13.12 -11.10 -4.17
N VAL A 9 -12.77 -9.82 -4.17
CA VAL A 9 -11.61 -9.29 -3.44
C VAL A 9 -12.08 -8.27 -2.42
N LEU A 10 -11.59 -8.38 -1.18
CA LEU A 10 -11.74 -7.38 -0.13
C LEU A 10 -10.38 -6.74 0.13
N LEU A 11 -10.24 -5.45 -0.15
CA LEU A 11 -9.02 -4.68 0.09
C LEU A 11 -9.17 -3.81 1.33
N PHE A 12 -8.28 -4.00 2.31
CA PHE A 12 -8.09 -3.06 3.42
C PHE A 12 -6.90 -2.15 3.12
N PHE A 13 -7.13 -0.84 3.06
CA PHE A 13 -6.08 0.17 2.93
C PHE A 13 -6.07 1.05 4.18
N ILE A 14 -4.91 1.17 4.82
CA ILE A 14 -4.72 1.96 6.04
C ILE A 14 -3.68 3.04 5.75
N ASP A 15 -4.14 4.29 5.64
CA ASP A 15 -3.25 5.42 5.36
C ASP A 15 -2.29 5.66 6.54
N GLY A 16 -1.04 5.99 6.22
CA GLY A 16 0.00 6.29 7.20
C GLY A 16 0.53 5.08 7.97
N LEU A 17 0.10 3.86 7.66
CA LEU A 17 0.59 2.65 8.31
C LEU A 17 1.76 2.04 7.52
N GLY A 18 2.92 1.93 8.17
CA GLY A 18 4.11 1.30 7.60
C GLY A 18 4.82 0.35 8.57
N ILE A 19 5.92 -0.24 8.11
CA ILE A 19 6.76 -1.13 8.91
C ILE A 19 7.83 -0.28 9.61
N GLY A 20 7.54 0.10 10.87
CA GLY A 20 8.42 0.87 11.74
C GLY A 20 9.22 -0.02 12.70
N ILE A 21 10.06 0.58 13.55
CA ILE A 21 10.70 -0.13 14.67
C ILE A 21 9.65 -0.29 15.79
N GLY A 22 9.61 -1.44 16.46
CA GLY A 22 8.79 -1.66 17.65
C GLY A 22 9.32 -0.90 18.87
N GLY A 23 8.48 -0.70 19.89
CA GLY A 23 8.87 -0.05 21.16
C GLY A 23 7.90 1.04 21.62
N GLU A 24 8.32 1.80 22.64
CA GLU A 24 7.44 2.73 23.38
C GLU A 24 6.79 3.81 22.50
N HIS A 25 7.50 4.30 21.49
CA HIS A 25 7.02 5.34 20.56
C HIS A 25 6.18 4.79 19.40
N ASN A 26 6.02 3.47 19.28
CA ASN A 26 5.20 2.85 18.25
C ASN A 26 3.88 2.39 18.89
N PRO A 27 2.74 3.05 18.64
CA PRO A 27 1.47 2.70 19.26
C PRO A 27 1.07 1.24 19.03
N LEU A 28 1.46 0.65 17.90
CA LEU A 28 1.13 -0.73 17.57
C LEU A 28 1.92 -1.75 18.40
N ALA A 29 3.10 -1.37 18.93
CA ALA A 29 3.89 -2.25 19.79
C ALA A 29 3.29 -2.44 21.19
N ARG A 30 2.23 -1.68 21.52
CA ARG A 30 1.55 -1.72 22.82
C ARG A 30 0.23 -2.49 22.79
N ILE A 31 -0.14 -3.05 21.63
CA ILE A 31 -1.40 -3.75 21.45
C ILE A 31 -1.10 -5.24 21.28
N GLU A 32 -1.67 -6.05 22.16
CA GLU A 32 -1.55 -7.51 22.08
C GLU A 32 -2.50 -8.08 21.02
N ASN A 33 -2.10 -9.17 20.35
CA ASN A 33 -2.91 -9.92 19.38
C ASN A 33 -3.49 -9.06 18.23
N ILE A 34 -2.68 -8.14 17.69
CA ILE A 34 -3.08 -7.17 16.67
C ILE A 34 -2.97 -7.70 15.22
N GLU A 35 -2.72 -8.99 15.03
CA GLU A 35 -2.60 -9.56 13.68
C GLU A 35 -3.88 -9.36 12.84
N PRO A 36 -3.76 -9.15 11.50
CA PRO A 36 -2.54 -9.16 10.69
C PRO A 36 -1.74 -7.85 10.71
N LEU A 37 -2.14 -6.86 11.51
CA LEU A 37 -1.45 -5.57 11.59
C LEU A 37 -0.20 -5.66 12.49
N ALA A 38 0.60 -4.59 12.50
CA ALA A 38 1.80 -4.42 13.34
C ALA A 38 2.98 -5.36 13.01
N HIS A 39 3.57 -5.17 11.83
CA HIS A 39 4.90 -5.72 11.54
C HIS A 39 5.98 -4.70 11.88
N PHE A 40 7.05 -5.17 12.52
CA PHE A 40 8.16 -4.33 12.96
C PHE A 40 9.46 -4.67 12.25
N LYS A 41 10.31 -3.66 12.05
CA LYS A 41 11.67 -3.82 11.54
C LYS A 41 12.49 -4.66 12.52
N TYR A 42 13.35 -5.51 11.97
CA TYR A 42 14.29 -6.37 12.71
C TYR A 42 13.64 -7.46 13.58
N GLU A 43 12.31 -7.59 13.52
CA GLU A 43 11.57 -8.63 14.21
C GLU A 43 11.03 -9.65 13.20
N ARG A 44 10.80 -10.88 13.67
CA ARG A 44 10.16 -11.90 12.85
C ARG A 44 8.67 -11.58 12.73
N SER A 45 8.22 -11.30 11.52
CA SER A 45 6.79 -11.06 11.26
C SER A 45 5.96 -12.32 11.50
N LYS A 46 4.83 -12.17 12.19
CA LYS A 46 3.82 -13.22 12.35
C LYS A 46 2.84 -13.16 11.20
N ILE A 47 2.87 -14.18 10.35
CA ILE A 47 1.94 -14.34 9.22
C ILE A 47 0.76 -15.19 9.70
N ILE A 48 -0.46 -14.73 9.43
CA ILE A 48 -1.69 -15.46 9.76
C ILE A 48 -2.22 -16.19 8.53
N PHE A 49 -2.89 -17.32 8.75
CA PHE A 49 -3.36 -18.22 7.68
C PHE A 49 -2.22 -18.56 6.70
N ASP A 50 -2.54 -18.74 5.42
CA ASP A 50 -1.57 -18.95 4.34
C ASP A 50 -1.15 -17.62 3.67
N GLY A 51 -1.11 -16.54 4.45
CA GLY A 51 -0.82 -15.19 3.96
C GLY A 51 0.63 -15.00 3.49
N VAL A 52 0.89 -13.86 2.88
CA VAL A 52 2.24 -13.42 2.49
C VAL A 52 2.42 -11.96 2.90
N LEU A 53 3.59 -11.65 3.46
CA LEU A 53 4.01 -10.27 3.73
C LEU A 53 5.06 -9.86 2.69
N ILE A 54 4.82 -8.74 2.02
CA ILE A 54 5.74 -8.15 1.06
C ILE A 54 6.10 -6.73 1.53
N PRO A 55 7.23 -6.54 2.23
CA PRO A 55 7.74 -5.21 2.54
C PRO A 55 8.00 -4.45 1.24
N THR A 56 7.35 -3.30 1.08
CA THR A 56 7.36 -2.54 -0.17
C THR A 56 7.91 -1.14 0.06
N ASP A 57 8.77 -0.65 -0.86
CA ASP A 57 9.20 0.75 -0.84
C ASP A 57 8.06 1.65 -1.35
N ALA A 58 7.42 2.36 -0.43
CA ALA A 58 6.34 3.29 -0.75
C ALA A 58 6.78 4.48 -1.62
N ARG A 59 8.08 4.71 -1.78
CA ARG A 59 8.61 5.73 -2.70
C ARG A 59 8.56 5.30 -4.17
N LEU A 60 8.44 4.00 -4.44
CA LEU A 60 8.36 3.44 -5.79
C LEU A 60 9.52 3.90 -6.69
N GLY A 61 10.71 4.06 -6.11
CA GLY A 61 11.91 4.53 -6.81
C GLY A 61 11.96 6.03 -7.11
N ILE A 62 10.97 6.81 -6.65
CA ILE A 62 10.89 8.26 -6.87
C ILE A 62 11.21 9.00 -5.58
N GLU A 63 12.15 9.95 -5.66
CA GLU A 63 12.58 10.76 -4.53
C GLU A 63 11.44 11.59 -3.91
N GLY A 64 11.60 11.90 -2.63
CA GLY A 64 10.63 12.65 -1.84
C GLY A 64 9.72 11.77 -0.97
N ARG A 65 8.84 12.42 -0.21
CA ARG A 65 7.93 11.75 0.72
C ARG A 65 6.77 11.11 -0.06
N PRO A 66 6.50 9.80 0.11
CA PRO A 66 5.31 9.16 -0.45
C PRO A 66 4.03 9.91 -0.09
N GLN A 67 3.13 10.04 -1.06
CA GLN A 67 1.86 10.76 -0.91
C GLN A 67 0.66 9.94 -1.35
N SER A 68 -0.48 10.20 -0.73
CA SER A 68 -1.70 9.38 -0.86
C SER A 68 -2.27 9.33 -2.28
N ALA A 69 -2.33 10.46 -3.01
CA ALA A 69 -2.95 10.48 -4.33
C ALA A 69 -2.23 9.57 -5.31
N SER A 70 -0.91 9.73 -5.44
CA SER A 70 -0.10 8.89 -6.33
C SER A 70 0.03 7.44 -5.82
N GLY A 71 0.06 7.23 -4.50
CA GLY A 71 0.07 5.88 -3.92
C GLY A 71 -1.21 5.10 -4.23
N GLN A 72 -2.38 5.71 -4.01
CA GLN A 72 -3.68 5.07 -4.27
C GLN A 72 -3.91 4.85 -5.76
N THR A 73 -3.54 5.80 -6.63
CA THR A 73 -3.57 5.56 -8.07
C THR A 73 -2.73 4.35 -8.44
N THR A 74 -1.52 4.21 -7.88
CA THR A 74 -0.68 3.04 -8.15
C THR A 74 -1.34 1.73 -7.72
N ILE A 75 -1.94 1.69 -6.52
CA ILE A 75 -2.62 0.49 -6.01
C ILE A 75 -3.78 0.07 -6.90
N LEU A 76 -4.62 1.02 -7.33
CA LEU A 76 -5.84 0.74 -8.08
C LEU A 76 -5.58 0.42 -9.56
N THR A 77 -4.51 0.98 -10.14
CA THR A 77 -4.23 0.88 -11.58
C THR A 77 -3.10 -0.08 -11.93
N GLY A 78 -2.27 -0.45 -10.96
CA GLY A 78 -1.02 -1.18 -11.21
C GLY A 78 0.08 -0.36 -11.90
N VAL A 79 -0.15 0.92 -12.19
CA VAL A 79 0.81 1.82 -12.85
C VAL A 79 1.61 2.59 -11.79
N ASN A 80 2.95 2.66 -11.93
CA ASN A 80 3.79 3.49 -11.04
C ASN A 80 3.49 4.99 -11.24
N ALA A 81 2.53 5.52 -10.49
CA ALA A 81 2.01 6.86 -10.67
C ALA A 81 3.00 7.98 -10.26
N PRO A 82 3.78 7.87 -9.16
CA PRO A 82 4.86 8.82 -8.91
C PRO A 82 5.87 8.89 -10.06
N GLN A 83 6.20 7.75 -10.67
CA GLN A 83 7.11 7.72 -11.82
C GLN A 83 6.48 8.38 -13.05
N HIS A 84 5.18 8.14 -13.29
CA HIS A 84 4.43 8.78 -14.36
C HIS A 84 4.39 10.31 -14.21
N LEU A 85 4.27 10.82 -12.98
CA LEU A 85 4.27 12.26 -12.70
C LEU A 85 5.67 12.86 -12.53
N GLY A 86 6.70 12.04 -12.28
CA GLY A 86 8.02 12.48 -11.83
C GLY A 86 8.07 12.98 -10.38
N VAL A 87 6.97 12.90 -9.62
CA VAL A 87 6.89 13.36 -8.22
C VAL A 87 5.74 12.66 -7.49
N HIS A 88 5.84 12.61 -6.16
CA HIS A 88 4.73 12.20 -5.30
C HIS A 88 3.65 13.28 -5.23
N LYS A 89 2.38 12.90 -5.40
CA LYS A 89 1.23 13.82 -5.39
C LYS A 89 0.36 13.61 -4.16
N GLN A 90 0.14 14.68 -3.39
CA GLN A 90 -0.77 14.71 -2.22
C GLN A 90 -2.13 15.28 -2.61
N GLY A 91 -3.18 14.95 -1.84
CA GLY A 91 -4.54 15.47 -2.03
C GLY A 91 -5.30 14.75 -3.14
N PHE A 92 -6.14 15.46 -3.88
CA PHE A 92 -6.90 14.85 -4.98
C PHE A 92 -6.02 14.53 -6.21
N PRO A 93 -6.39 13.50 -6.99
CA PRO A 93 -5.72 13.19 -8.25
C PRO A 93 -5.83 14.38 -9.22
N ASN A 94 -4.72 14.75 -9.83
CA ASN A 94 -4.70 15.71 -10.95
C ASN A 94 -5.25 15.04 -12.22
N GLN A 95 -5.30 15.77 -13.34
CA GLN A 95 -5.84 15.22 -14.58
C GLN A 95 -5.09 13.96 -15.03
N ALA A 96 -3.76 13.98 -15.06
CA ALA A 96 -2.96 12.82 -15.46
C ALA A 96 -3.24 11.56 -14.61
N LEU A 97 -3.41 11.70 -13.30
CA LEU A 97 -3.79 10.56 -12.45
C LEU A 97 -5.24 10.11 -12.67
N ARG A 98 -6.16 11.03 -12.97
CA ARG A 98 -7.55 10.67 -13.32
C ARG A 98 -7.60 9.88 -14.62
N ASP A 99 -6.76 10.22 -15.59
CA ASP A 99 -6.66 9.49 -16.86
C ASP A 99 -6.17 8.06 -16.61
N LEU A 100 -5.12 7.88 -15.78
CA LEU A 100 -4.67 6.54 -15.37
C LEU A 100 -5.77 5.73 -14.67
N ILE A 101 -6.53 6.36 -13.76
CA ILE A 101 -7.63 5.68 -13.07
C ILE A 101 -8.71 5.27 -14.07
N ALA A 102 -9.08 6.13 -15.01
CA ALA A 102 -10.10 5.84 -16.01
C ALA A 102 -9.70 4.67 -16.94
N ASP A 103 -8.42 4.58 -17.30
CA ASP A 103 -7.94 3.61 -18.28
C ASP A 103 -7.59 2.24 -17.66
N TYR A 104 -7.12 2.22 -16.41
CA TYR A 104 -6.48 1.03 -15.82
C TYR A 104 -7.03 0.59 -14.48
N SER A 105 -7.91 1.37 -13.83
CA SER A 105 -8.42 0.96 -12.52
C SER A 105 -9.19 -0.36 -12.62
N ILE A 106 -8.96 -1.23 -11.63
CA ILE A 106 -9.77 -2.41 -11.39
C ILE A 106 -11.20 -2.06 -10.95
#